data_AF-X0JH53-F1
#
_entry.id   AF-X0JH53-F1
#
_cell.length_a   1.000
_cell.length_b   1.000
_cell.length_c   1.000
_cell.angle_alpha   90.00
_cell.angle_beta   90.00
_cell.angle_gamma   90.00
#
_symmetry.space_group_name_H-M   'P 1'
#
loop_
_entity.id
_entity.type
_entity.pdbx_description
1 polymer ?
#
loop_
_entity_poly.entity_id
_entity_poly.type
_entity_poly.pdbx_seq_one_letter_code
_entity_poly.pdbx_strand_id
1 'polypeptide(L)'
;MSRCPLIQCTPQLHSDLKFVIADQPDLLKADSSVRSHISKRGWKAYTKPGRPKGRRGRDKEQKIVFECVSQDVDQLCWQLPPVERQLGGGRVDPFRTYPGPWNPQVPGLVDHYLVHMAVDIPELDQPGNKGLLRTSWFPLVLSQEAPFQTILLLSAANMSSVSGTSISPSHILQLRLQAISAINALMVTNDDMSDALIGAVAKMASFEAMHGGVEAYRIHMQGLYDMVEQRHGLNVLGLNGLLRRIIIWIDINSSFLLQIPRRFPGEYFTNRGGSVEPNLERFIAP
;
A
#
# COMPACT_ATOMS: atom_id res chain seq x y z
N MET A 1 8.89 -27.64 53.73
CA MET A 1 9.54 -26.87 52.64
C MET A 1 8.94 -27.37 51.33
N SER A 2 7.87 -26.72 50.87
CA SER A 2 7.10 -27.13 49.69
C SER A 2 7.55 -26.28 48.49
N ARG A 3 7.98 -26.92 47.40
CA ARG A 3 8.44 -26.24 46.18
C ARG A 3 7.23 -25.94 45.28
N CYS A 4 7.02 -24.66 44.96
CA CYS A 4 6.15 -24.21 43.88
C CYS A 4 6.75 -24.60 42.52
N PRO A 5 5.96 -25.08 41.54
CA PRO A 5 6.42 -25.20 40.17
C PRO A 5 6.27 -23.84 39.44
N LEU A 6 7.37 -23.41 38.83
CA LEU A 6 7.41 -22.29 37.89
C LEU A 6 6.64 -22.68 36.61
N ILE A 7 5.57 -21.93 36.31
CA ILE A 7 4.89 -22.00 35.03
C ILE A 7 5.77 -21.26 34.01
N GLN A 8 6.43 -22.01 33.13
CA GLN A 8 7.07 -21.45 31.94
C GLN A 8 5.96 -21.10 30.94
N CYS A 9 5.65 -19.81 30.81
CA CYS A 9 4.93 -19.29 29.65
C CYS A 9 5.87 -19.37 28.44
N THR A 10 5.57 -20.28 27.51
CA THR A 10 6.12 -20.25 26.16
C THR A 10 5.59 -19.01 25.43
N PRO A 11 6.43 -18.17 24.80
CA PRO A 11 5.94 -17.10 23.93
C PRO A 11 5.22 -17.75 22.74
N GLN A 12 3.97 -17.33 22.52
CA GLN A 12 3.19 -17.76 21.36
C GLN A 12 3.90 -17.24 20.10
N LEU A 13 4.11 -18.15 19.15
CA LEU A 13 4.71 -17.84 17.86
C LEU A 13 3.85 -16.79 17.15
N HIS A 14 4.41 -15.59 16.95
CA HIS A 14 3.76 -14.51 16.22
C HIS A 14 3.39 -15.01 14.83
N SER A 15 2.17 -14.71 14.39
CA SER A 15 1.74 -15.00 13.02
C SER A 15 2.65 -14.26 12.04
N ASP A 16 3.42 -15.00 11.22
CA ASP A 16 4.22 -14.49 10.10
C ASP A 16 3.31 -13.91 9.00
N LEU A 17 2.69 -12.76 9.24
CA LEU A 17 1.92 -12.04 8.24
C LEU A 17 2.89 -11.41 7.24
N LYS A 18 2.79 -11.84 5.98
CA LYS A 18 3.55 -11.26 4.87
C LYS A 18 2.61 -10.96 3.72
N PHE A 19 2.59 -9.70 3.28
CA PHE A 19 1.87 -9.32 2.07
C PHE A 19 2.67 -9.70 0.83
N VAL A 20 1.98 -10.27 -0.15
CA VAL A 20 2.53 -10.71 -1.42
C VAL A 20 1.56 -10.35 -2.55
N ILE A 21 2.09 -10.18 -3.77
CA ILE A 21 1.26 -9.96 -4.95
C ILE A 21 0.51 -11.24 -5.28
N ALA A 22 -0.83 -11.19 -5.26
CA ALA A 22 -1.68 -12.37 -5.46
C ALA A 22 -1.78 -12.84 -6.93
N ASP A 23 -1.42 -11.99 -7.90
CA ASP A 23 -1.64 -12.22 -9.34
C ASP A 23 -0.45 -12.85 -10.12
N GLN A 24 0.65 -13.21 -9.43
CA GLN A 24 1.80 -13.90 -10.03
C GLN A 24 2.31 -15.07 -9.14
N PRO A 25 1.76 -16.29 -9.30
CA PRO A 25 2.13 -17.44 -8.46
C PRO A 25 3.58 -17.90 -8.65
N ASP A 26 4.24 -17.52 -9.73
CA ASP A 26 5.65 -17.86 -9.97
C ASP A 26 6.62 -17.15 -9.00
N LEU A 27 6.18 -16.04 -8.40
CA LEU A 27 6.90 -15.32 -7.34
C LEU A 27 6.63 -15.92 -5.94
N LEU A 28 5.70 -16.87 -5.83
CA LEU A 28 5.33 -17.58 -4.59
C LEU A 28 6.06 -18.92 -4.44
N LYS A 29 7.36 -18.98 -4.77
CA LYS A 29 8.19 -20.10 -4.29
C LYS A 29 8.43 -19.92 -2.79
N ALA A 30 7.43 -20.26 -2.01
CA ALA A 30 7.58 -20.52 -0.59
C ALA A 30 8.58 -21.68 -0.42
N ASP A 31 9.44 -21.55 0.59
CA ASP A 31 10.24 -22.66 1.09
C ASP A 31 9.34 -23.89 1.32
N SER A 32 9.85 -25.05 0.94
CA SER A 32 9.11 -26.28 0.69
C SER A 32 8.41 -26.96 1.90
N SER A 33 7.94 -26.22 2.90
CA SER A 33 7.38 -26.78 4.14
C SER A 33 5.87 -26.62 4.33
N VAL A 34 5.11 -26.05 3.39
CA VAL A 34 3.64 -25.91 3.57
C VAL A 34 2.89 -26.58 2.41
N ARG A 35 2.39 -27.79 2.67
CA ARG A 35 1.40 -28.46 1.82
C ARG A 35 0.11 -27.65 1.82
N SER A 36 -0.21 -26.96 0.74
CA SER A 36 -1.55 -26.43 0.50
C SER A 36 -2.20 -27.15 -0.68
N HIS A 37 -3.29 -27.85 -0.37
CA HIS A 37 -4.22 -28.37 -1.36
C HIS A 37 -5.00 -27.18 -1.93
N ILE A 38 -4.77 -26.83 -3.20
CA ILE A 38 -5.67 -25.92 -3.95
C ILE A 38 -6.35 -26.72 -5.06
N SER A 39 -7.68 -26.71 -5.04
CA SER A 39 -8.52 -27.39 -6.02
C SER A 39 -8.41 -26.72 -7.40
N LYS A 40 -7.84 -27.45 -8.37
CA LYS A 40 -7.86 -27.06 -9.79
C LYS A 40 -9.26 -27.23 -10.38
N ARG A 41 -10.15 -26.24 -10.26
CA ARG A 41 -11.34 -26.14 -11.13
C ARG A 41 -11.71 -24.68 -11.37
N GLY A 42 -11.66 -24.27 -12.64
CA GLY A 42 -12.28 -23.01 -13.08
C GLY A 42 -11.54 -22.20 -14.15
N TRP A 43 -10.87 -22.80 -15.13
CA TRP A 43 -10.34 -22.06 -16.29
C TRP A 43 -10.98 -22.56 -17.58
N LYS A 44 -12.06 -21.88 -18.01
CA LYS A 44 -12.54 -21.85 -19.40
C LYS A 44 -13.23 -20.51 -19.65
N ALA A 45 -12.49 -19.53 -20.16
CA ALA A 45 -12.96 -18.53 -21.11
C ALA A 45 -11.76 -17.71 -21.59
N TYR A 46 -11.75 -17.41 -22.90
CA TYR A 46 -10.68 -16.76 -23.70
C TYR A 46 -9.67 -17.69 -24.39
N THR A 47 -10.20 -18.50 -25.30
CA THR A 47 -9.48 -18.89 -26.52
C THR A 47 -9.42 -17.68 -27.47
N LYS A 48 -8.21 -17.16 -27.76
CA LYS A 48 -7.98 -16.29 -28.92
C LYS A 48 -7.45 -17.13 -30.10
N PRO A 49 -7.82 -16.81 -31.36
CA PRO A 49 -7.54 -17.64 -32.53
C PRO A 49 -6.07 -17.55 -32.96
N GLY A 50 -5.60 -18.62 -33.59
CA GLY A 50 -4.20 -18.91 -33.88
C GLY A 50 -3.50 -17.90 -34.81
N ARG A 51 -2.20 -17.73 -34.56
CA ARG A 51 -1.24 -17.11 -35.49
C ARG A 51 -0.25 -18.17 -35.99
N PRO A 52 0.23 -18.05 -37.25
CA PRO A 52 1.02 -19.08 -37.90
C PRO A 52 2.45 -19.18 -37.34
N LYS A 53 3.00 -20.40 -37.39
CA LYS A 53 4.34 -20.76 -36.93
C LYS A 53 5.44 -20.06 -37.74
N GLY A 54 6.14 -19.11 -37.12
CA GLY A 54 7.44 -18.61 -37.57
C GLY A 54 8.59 -19.48 -37.02
N ARG A 55 9.60 -19.73 -37.86
CA ARG A 55 10.75 -20.61 -37.60
C ARG A 55 11.59 -20.15 -36.40
N ARG A 56 11.97 -21.11 -35.53
CA ARG A 56 12.92 -20.93 -34.42
C ARG A 56 14.33 -20.61 -34.95
N GLY A 57 14.83 -19.41 -34.70
CA GLY A 57 16.26 -19.11 -34.68
C GLY A 57 16.82 -19.40 -33.29
N ARG A 58 18.02 -19.99 -33.21
CA ARG A 58 18.77 -20.21 -31.97
C ARG A 58 19.32 -18.86 -31.49
N ASP A 59 18.89 -18.38 -30.33
CA ASP A 59 19.55 -17.28 -29.65
C ASP A 59 20.78 -17.80 -28.88
N LYS A 60 21.90 -17.08 -29.02
CA LYS A 60 23.17 -17.37 -28.35
C LYS A 60 23.07 -16.92 -26.89
N GLU A 61 23.46 -17.78 -25.95
CA GLU A 61 23.64 -17.42 -24.54
C GLU A 61 24.66 -16.28 -24.41
N GLN A 62 24.21 -15.11 -23.96
CA GLN A 62 25.09 -14.05 -23.49
C GLN A 62 25.40 -14.30 -22.01
N LYS A 63 26.66 -14.65 -21.75
CA LYS A 63 27.23 -14.78 -20.41
C LYS A 63 27.36 -13.39 -19.80
N ILE A 64 26.48 -13.07 -18.85
CA ILE A 64 26.56 -11.82 -18.06
C ILE A 64 27.65 -12.02 -17.00
N VAL A 65 28.74 -11.28 -17.12
CA VAL A 65 29.79 -11.17 -16.09
C VAL A 65 29.44 -9.96 -15.25
N PHE A 66 29.18 -10.16 -13.95
CA PHE A 66 29.06 -9.07 -12.99
C PHE A 66 30.46 -8.68 -12.52
N GLU A 67 30.89 -7.49 -12.91
CA GLU A 67 32.11 -6.88 -12.39
C GLU A 67 31.75 -6.07 -11.14
N CYS A 68 32.28 -6.48 -9.99
CA CYS A 68 32.11 -5.78 -8.73
C CYS A 68 33.10 -4.61 -8.70
N VAL A 69 32.60 -3.38 -8.91
CA VAL A 69 33.40 -2.17 -8.74
C VAL A 69 33.39 -1.81 -7.25
N SER A 70 34.49 -2.12 -6.56
CA SER A 70 34.74 -1.61 -5.21
C SER A 70 34.92 -0.09 -5.29
N GLN A 71 34.04 0.67 -4.64
CA GLN A 71 34.23 2.11 -4.50
C GLN A 71 35.16 2.39 -3.33
N ASP A 72 36.29 3.07 -3.62
CA ASP A 72 37.22 3.60 -2.64
C ASP A 72 36.52 4.53 -1.65
N VAL A 73 36.73 4.30 -0.36
CA VAL A 73 36.05 4.96 0.76
C VAL A 73 36.60 6.36 1.10
N ASP A 74 37.55 6.88 0.32
CA ASP A 74 38.30 8.09 0.66
C ASP A 74 37.86 9.39 -0.07
N GLN A 75 36.68 9.40 -0.72
CA GLN A 75 36.13 10.60 -1.39
C GLN A 75 34.80 11.10 -0.81
N LEU A 76 34.59 10.97 0.51
CA LEU A 76 33.45 11.56 1.19
C LEU A 76 33.61 13.08 1.40
N CYS A 77 33.80 13.83 0.31
CA CYS A 77 33.57 15.28 0.32
C CYS A 77 32.05 15.50 0.33
N TRP A 78 31.56 16.32 1.26
CA TRP A 78 30.14 16.69 1.39
C TRP A 78 29.63 17.38 0.12
N GLN A 79 29.36 16.63 -0.93
CA GLN A 79 28.60 17.09 -2.07
C GLN A 79 27.17 17.27 -1.59
N LEU A 80 26.87 18.47 -1.10
CA LEU A 80 25.50 18.92 -0.92
C LEU A 80 24.77 18.63 -2.24
N PRO A 81 23.64 17.89 -2.23
CA PRO A 81 22.89 17.64 -3.45
C PRO A 81 22.57 19.00 -4.10
N PRO A 82 22.59 19.10 -5.44
CA PRO A 82 22.31 20.34 -6.13
C PRO A 82 20.97 20.92 -5.63
N VAL A 83 21.01 22.12 -5.06
CA VAL A 83 19.79 22.85 -4.67
C VAL A 83 18.97 23.04 -5.93
N GLU A 84 17.79 22.43 -5.96
CA GLU A 84 16.89 22.48 -7.10
C GLU A 84 16.35 23.91 -7.23
N ARG A 85 16.85 24.66 -8.22
CA ARG A 85 16.53 26.09 -8.41
C ARG A 85 15.14 26.32 -9.01
N GLN A 86 14.39 25.26 -9.30
CA GLN A 86 12.95 25.35 -9.56
C GLN A 86 12.23 25.56 -8.22
N LEU A 87 12.32 26.80 -7.71
CA LEU A 87 11.40 27.34 -6.70
C LEU A 87 10.02 27.49 -7.35
N GLY A 88 9.38 26.36 -7.68
CA GLY A 88 8.01 26.31 -8.17
C GLY A 88 7.07 26.57 -7.00
N GLY A 89 6.82 27.84 -6.67
CA GLY A 89 5.77 28.27 -5.73
C GLY A 89 5.77 27.62 -4.32
N GLY A 90 6.88 27.00 -3.88
CA GLY A 90 6.94 26.25 -2.62
C GLY A 90 6.33 24.84 -2.65
N ARG A 91 6.13 24.26 -3.84
CA ARG A 91 5.42 22.97 -4.03
C ARG A 91 6.32 21.73 -4.07
N VAL A 92 7.64 21.94 -4.06
CA VAL A 92 8.65 20.88 -4.04
C VAL A 92 9.44 21.04 -2.75
N ASP A 93 9.63 19.94 -2.00
CA ASP A 93 10.45 19.93 -0.79
C ASP A 93 11.94 20.16 -1.16
N PRO A 94 12.52 21.33 -0.85
CA PRO A 94 13.89 21.64 -1.24
C PRO A 94 14.93 20.86 -0.43
N PHE A 95 14.52 20.21 0.68
CA PHE A 95 15.40 19.46 1.57
C PHE A 95 15.39 17.95 1.31
N ARG A 96 14.52 17.47 0.40
CA ARG A 96 14.40 16.05 0.05
C ARG A 96 14.18 15.16 1.28
N THR A 97 13.29 15.58 2.16
CA THR A 97 12.95 14.97 3.46
C THR A 97 11.94 13.83 3.32
N TYR A 98 11.56 13.44 2.10
CA TYR A 98 10.62 12.36 1.87
C TYR A 98 11.16 11.01 2.40
N PRO A 99 10.31 10.17 3.02
CA PRO A 99 10.72 8.85 3.48
C PRO A 99 11.25 7.94 2.35
N GLY A 100 12.33 7.22 2.64
CA GLY A 100 12.94 6.26 1.72
C GLY A 100 13.98 6.88 0.76
N PRO A 101 14.47 6.08 -0.21
CA PRO A 101 15.47 6.56 -1.18
C PRO A 101 14.92 7.66 -2.09
N TRP A 102 15.75 8.66 -2.38
CA TRP A 102 15.37 9.74 -3.30
C TRP A 102 15.07 9.22 -4.71
N ASN A 103 13.99 9.72 -5.31
CA ASN A 103 13.62 9.48 -6.70
C ASN A 103 13.06 10.78 -7.34
N PRO A 104 13.54 11.19 -8.53
CA PRO A 104 13.06 12.40 -9.23
C PRO A 104 11.55 12.47 -9.50
N GLN A 105 10.85 11.33 -9.51
CA GLN A 105 9.40 11.29 -9.75
C GLN A 105 8.58 11.60 -8.50
N VAL A 106 9.19 11.51 -7.31
CA VAL A 106 8.51 11.68 -6.02
C VAL A 106 7.82 13.04 -5.89
N PRO A 107 8.48 14.19 -6.18
CA PRO A 107 7.81 15.49 -6.05
C PRO A 107 6.54 15.61 -6.89
N GLY A 108 6.56 15.11 -8.13
CA GLY A 108 5.39 15.17 -9.02
C GLY A 108 4.23 14.29 -8.54
N LEU A 109 4.54 13.09 -8.03
CA LEU A 109 3.53 12.19 -7.46
C LEU A 109 2.92 12.76 -6.16
N VAL A 110 3.75 13.35 -5.30
CA VAL A 110 3.29 14.00 -4.06
C VAL A 110 2.44 15.23 -4.36
N ASP A 111 2.85 16.07 -5.31
CA ASP A 111 2.06 17.23 -5.74
C ASP A 111 0.68 16.79 -6.25
N HIS A 112 0.65 15.76 -7.11
CA HIS A 112 -0.60 15.19 -7.60
C HIS A 112 -1.49 14.68 -6.47
N TYR A 113 -0.91 13.94 -5.51
CA TYR A 113 -1.63 13.46 -4.33
C TYR A 113 -2.32 14.61 -3.58
N LEU A 114 -1.55 15.65 -3.24
CA LEU A 114 -2.03 16.74 -2.39
C LEU A 114 -3.08 17.61 -3.08
N VAL A 115 -2.95 17.81 -4.38
CA VAL A 115 -3.84 18.67 -5.17
C VAL A 115 -5.13 17.94 -5.52
N HIS A 116 -5.00 16.74 -6.08
CA HIS A 116 -6.13 16.05 -6.72
C HIS A 116 -6.74 14.99 -5.82
N MET A 117 -5.96 14.32 -4.96
CA MET A 117 -6.48 13.18 -4.19
C MET A 117 -6.82 13.51 -2.74
N ALA A 118 -6.04 14.36 -2.07
CA ALA A 118 -6.22 14.72 -0.68
C ALA A 118 -7.30 15.82 -0.48
N VAL A 119 -8.39 15.76 -1.25
CA VAL A 119 -9.49 16.74 -1.24
C VAL A 119 -10.32 16.67 0.05
N ASP A 120 -11.13 17.70 0.28
CA ASP A 120 -12.05 17.75 1.42
C ASP A 120 -13.17 16.72 1.20
N ILE A 121 -13.34 15.81 2.16
CA ILE A 121 -14.36 14.75 2.12
C ILE A 121 -15.18 14.88 3.40
N PRO A 122 -16.43 15.37 3.34
CA PRO A 122 -17.27 15.64 4.52
C PRO A 122 -17.35 14.48 5.52
N GLU A 123 -17.39 13.24 5.00
CA GLU A 123 -17.45 12.02 5.77
C GLU A 123 -16.16 11.74 6.55
N LEU A 124 -15.01 12.15 6.01
CA LEU A 124 -13.71 12.06 6.68
C LEU A 124 -13.46 13.27 7.57
N ASP A 125 -13.80 14.47 7.13
CA ASP A 125 -13.51 15.72 7.84
C ASP A 125 -14.41 15.92 9.06
N GLN A 126 -15.67 15.44 9.01
CA GLN A 126 -16.74 15.77 9.97
C GLN A 126 -17.08 17.28 10.02
N PRO A 127 -18.26 17.65 10.54
CA PRO A 127 -18.63 19.05 10.70
C PRO A 127 -17.60 19.84 11.51
N GLY A 128 -17.17 20.98 10.98
CA GLY A 128 -16.25 21.90 11.67
C GLY A 128 -14.76 21.73 11.32
N ASN A 129 -14.37 20.67 10.61
CA ASN A 129 -13.00 20.52 10.10
C ASN A 129 -12.96 20.57 8.57
N LYS A 130 -11.77 20.77 8.01
CA LYS A 130 -11.50 20.71 6.56
C LYS A 130 -10.09 20.20 6.31
N GLY A 131 -9.90 19.50 5.20
CA GLY A 131 -8.59 19.10 4.70
C GLY A 131 -7.81 18.19 5.63
N LEU A 132 -8.48 17.32 6.41
CA LEU A 132 -7.80 16.41 7.35
C LEU A 132 -6.86 15.43 6.64
N LEU A 133 -7.12 15.12 5.37
CA LEU A 133 -6.20 14.34 4.55
C LEU A 133 -4.84 15.02 4.38
N ARG A 134 -4.82 16.36 4.26
CA ARG A 134 -3.60 17.17 4.12
C ARG A 134 -2.97 17.53 5.46
N THR A 135 -3.80 17.84 6.47
CA THR A 135 -3.33 18.41 7.74
C THR A 135 -3.06 17.38 8.83
N SER A 136 -3.59 16.15 8.72
CA SER A 136 -3.43 15.10 9.73
C SER A 136 -2.93 13.78 9.15
N TRP A 137 -3.55 13.28 8.08
CA TRP A 137 -3.12 12.03 7.44
C TRP A 137 -1.76 12.16 6.74
N PHE A 138 -1.55 13.19 5.91
CA PHE A 138 -0.29 13.33 5.18
C PHE A 138 0.95 13.50 6.10
N PRO A 139 0.88 14.22 7.24
CA PRO A 139 1.96 14.18 8.24
C PRO A 139 2.28 12.78 8.78
N LEU A 140 1.27 11.93 9.04
CA LEU A 140 1.50 10.53 9.42
C LEU A 140 2.19 9.76 8.29
N VAL A 141 1.78 10.02 7.05
CA VAL A 141 2.38 9.41 5.87
C VAL A 141 3.87 9.76 5.73
N LEU A 142 4.25 11.00 6.04
CA LEU A 142 5.67 11.43 6.04
C LEU A 142 6.48 10.85 7.22
N SER A 143 5.84 10.24 8.21
CA SER A 143 6.56 9.68 9.37
C SER A 143 7.18 8.30 9.12
N GLN A 144 6.73 7.59 8.08
CA GLN A 144 7.14 6.21 7.80
C GLN A 144 7.16 5.92 6.30
N GLU A 145 8.09 5.07 5.86
CA GLU A 145 8.23 4.75 4.43
C GLU A 145 7.03 3.96 3.88
N ALA A 146 6.45 3.04 4.65
CA ALA A 146 5.35 2.19 4.18
C ALA A 146 4.10 2.96 3.71
N PRO A 147 3.49 3.86 4.52
CA PRO A 147 2.38 4.67 4.04
C PRO A 147 2.82 5.60 2.91
N PHE A 148 4.06 6.12 2.95
CA PHE A 148 4.59 6.99 1.90
C PHE A 148 4.66 6.30 0.53
N GLN A 149 5.28 5.14 0.43
CA GLN A 149 5.32 4.36 -0.83
C GLN A 149 3.92 4.03 -1.35
N THR A 150 2.98 3.77 -0.44
CA THR A 150 1.59 3.46 -0.79
C THR A 150 0.87 4.67 -1.40
N ILE A 151 1.12 5.91 -0.93
CA ILE A 151 0.53 7.10 -1.56
C ILE A 151 1.12 7.35 -2.95
N LEU A 152 2.41 7.07 -3.15
CA LEU A 152 3.08 7.27 -4.44
C LEU A 152 2.49 6.33 -5.48
N LEU A 153 2.25 5.07 -5.10
CA LEU A 153 1.54 4.10 -5.90
C LEU A 153 0.13 4.59 -6.29
N LEU A 154 -0.67 5.01 -5.30
CA LEU A 154 -2.02 5.52 -5.53
C LEU A 154 -2.03 6.73 -6.48
N SER A 155 -1.07 7.63 -6.29
CA SER A 155 -0.93 8.84 -7.11
C SER A 155 -0.55 8.50 -8.53
N ALA A 156 0.42 7.61 -8.73
CA ALA A 156 0.82 7.15 -10.06
C ALA A 156 -0.34 6.46 -10.80
N ALA A 157 -1.11 5.62 -10.11
CA ALA A 157 -2.25 4.93 -10.69
C ALA A 157 -3.40 5.89 -11.06
N ASN A 158 -3.67 6.87 -10.20
CA ASN A 158 -4.68 7.91 -10.46
C ASN A 158 -4.23 8.85 -11.61
N MET A 159 -2.98 9.33 -11.62
CA MET A 159 -2.42 10.12 -12.73
C MET A 159 -2.53 9.40 -14.08
N SER A 160 -2.25 8.10 -14.09
CA SER A 160 -2.37 7.27 -15.29
C SER A 160 -3.82 7.14 -15.77
N SER A 161 -4.79 7.22 -14.85
CA SER A 161 -6.21 7.00 -15.14
C SER A 161 -6.94 8.30 -15.51
N VAL A 162 -6.60 9.42 -14.87
CA VAL A 162 -7.37 10.68 -14.96
C VAL A 162 -6.64 11.74 -15.79
N SER A 163 -5.33 11.89 -15.65
CA SER A 163 -4.58 13.02 -16.23
C SER A 163 -4.11 12.78 -17.66
N GLY A 164 -4.41 11.61 -18.25
CA GLY A 164 -3.90 11.21 -19.58
C GLY A 164 -2.37 11.12 -19.65
N THR A 165 -1.68 11.25 -18.51
CA THR A 165 -0.23 11.15 -18.41
C THR A 165 0.15 9.69 -18.51
N SER A 166 0.96 9.34 -19.51
CA SER A 166 1.39 7.96 -19.72
C SER A 166 2.43 7.57 -18.67
N ILE A 167 1.98 7.12 -17.51
CA ILE A 167 2.84 6.41 -16.56
C ILE A 167 2.90 4.96 -17.03
N SER A 168 4.11 4.43 -17.20
CA SER A 168 4.27 3.08 -17.70
C SER A 168 3.68 2.06 -16.72
N PRO A 169 2.99 1.01 -17.20
CA PRO A 169 2.51 -0.08 -16.32
C PRO A 169 3.63 -0.73 -15.51
N SER A 170 4.85 -0.79 -16.05
CA SER A 170 6.03 -1.28 -15.34
C SER A 170 6.39 -0.44 -14.12
N HIS A 171 6.22 0.89 -14.19
CA HIS A 171 6.50 1.77 -13.07
C HIS A 171 5.44 1.63 -11.98
N ILE A 172 4.16 1.52 -12.34
CA ILE A 172 3.09 1.22 -11.36
C ILE A 172 3.37 -0.11 -10.64
N LEU A 173 3.79 -1.15 -11.39
CA LEU A 173 4.18 -2.43 -10.80
C LEU A 173 5.38 -2.31 -9.85
N GLN A 174 6.38 -1.51 -10.21
CA GLN A 174 7.53 -1.24 -9.36
C GLN A 174 7.12 -0.55 -8.05
N LEU A 175 6.29 0.50 -8.12
CA LEU A 175 5.76 1.19 -6.94
C LEU A 175 4.93 0.25 -6.06
N ARG A 176 4.16 -0.67 -6.67
CA ARG A 176 3.39 -1.69 -5.95
C ARG A 176 4.31 -2.63 -5.16
N LEU A 177 5.39 -3.10 -5.79
CA LEU A 177 6.41 -3.94 -5.14
C LEU A 177 7.13 -3.19 -4.00
N GLN A 178 7.45 -1.92 -4.20
CA GLN A 178 8.08 -1.07 -3.19
C GLN A 178 7.16 -0.85 -1.99
N ALA A 179 5.88 -0.55 -2.22
CA ALA A 179 4.88 -0.39 -1.16
C ALA A 179 4.71 -1.68 -0.33
N ILE A 180 4.55 -2.83 -0.98
CA ILE A 180 4.45 -4.13 -0.28
C ILE A 180 5.72 -4.44 0.50
N SER A 181 6.90 -4.17 -0.07
CA SER A 181 8.18 -4.40 0.61
C SER A 181 8.33 -3.51 1.84
N ALA A 182 7.96 -2.23 1.74
CA ALA A 182 8.00 -1.30 2.86
C ALA A 182 7.00 -1.67 3.96
N ILE A 183 5.79 -2.12 3.61
CA ILE A 183 4.81 -2.65 4.57
C ILE A 183 5.39 -3.86 5.31
N ASN A 184 5.94 -4.84 4.58
CA ASN A 184 6.55 -6.03 5.18
C ASN A 184 7.72 -5.68 6.10
N ALA A 185 8.59 -4.74 5.71
CA ALA A 185 9.69 -4.28 6.55
C ALA A 185 9.20 -3.59 7.83
N LEU A 186 8.15 -2.77 7.72
CA LEU A 186 7.55 -2.10 8.87
C LEU A 186 6.86 -3.10 9.83
N MET A 187 6.22 -4.15 9.31
CA MET A 187 5.63 -5.22 10.15
C MET A 187 6.67 -5.95 10.98
N VAL A 188 7.87 -6.21 10.44
CA VAL A 188 8.94 -6.91 11.16
C VAL A 188 9.52 -6.06 12.30
N THR A 189 9.49 -4.74 12.16
CA THR A 189 10.14 -3.81 13.10
C THR A 189 9.19 -3.19 14.11
N ASN A 190 7.87 -3.39 13.95
CA ASN A 190 6.85 -2.71 14.74
C ASN A 190 6.00 -3.72 15.52
N ASP A 191 6.25 -3.80 16.83
CA ASP A 191 5.57 -4.76 17.71
C ASP A 191 4.09 -4.39 17.97
N ASP A 192 3.73 -3.10 17.82
CA ASP A 192 2.44 -2.55 18.27
C ASP A 192 1.45 -2.18 17.15
N MET A 193 1.64 -2.68 15.93
CA MET A 193 0.76 -2.41 14.77
C MET A 193 0.41 -0.92 14.64
N SER A 194 1.42 -0.06 14.50
CA SER A 194 1.24 1.40 14.50
C SER A 194 0.17 1.93 13.52
N ASP A 195 -0.37 3.10 13.81
CA ASP A 195 -1.33 3.80 12.93
C ASP A 195 -0.79 3.98 11.50
N ALA A 196 0.53 4.20 11.35
CA ALA A 196 1.19 4.33 10.06
C ALA A 196 1.14 3.02 9.25
N LEU A 197 1.38 1.89 9.90
CA LEU A 197 1.28 0.56 9.28
C LEU A 197 -0.17 0.23 8.89
N ILE A 198 -1.11 0.42 9.81
CA ILE A 198 -2.55 0.21 9.57
C ILE A 198 -3.03 1.09 8.41
N GLY A 199 -2.63 2.36 8.40
CA GLY A 199 -2.93 3.29 7.32
C GLY A 199 -2.36 2.85 5.97
N ALA A 200 -1.12 2.35 5.95
CA ALA A 200 -0.49 1.83 4.74
C ALA A 200 -1.26 0.62 4.18
N VAL A 201 -1.58 -0.37 5.02
CA VAL A 201 -2.35 -1.55 4.59
C VAL A 201 -3.75 -1.19 4.12
N ALA A 202 -4.43 -0.26 4.81
CA ALA A 202 -5.74 0.23 4.38
C ALA A 202 -5.67 0.88 2.99
N LYS A 203 -4.69 1.76 2.75
CA LYS A 203 -4.51 2.40 1.44
C LYS A 203 -4.06 1.41 0.36
N MET A 204 -3.30 0.38 0.71
CA MET A 204 -2.97 -0.71 -0.20
C MET A 204 -4.21 -1.51 -0.60
N ALA A 205 -5.11 -1.82 0.34
CA ALA A 205 -6.39 -2.44 0.03
C ALA A 205 -7.21 -1.56 -0.94
N SER A 206 -7.25 -0.24 -0.70
CA SER A 206 -7.92 0.71 -1.61
C SER A 206 -7.34 0.64 -3.03
N PHE A 207 -6.02 0.58 -3.19
CA PHE A 207 -5.38 0.40 -4.49
C PHE A 207 -5.83 -0.90 -5.17
N GLU A 208 -5.81 -2.02 -4.44
CA GLU A 208 -6.22 -3.32 -4.98
C GLU A 208 -7.70 -3.37 -5.38
N ALA A 209 -8.57 -2.66 -4.67
CA ALA A 209 -9.97 -2.55 -5.04
C ALA A 209 -10.18 -1.82 -6.38
N MET A 210 -9.38 -0.79 -6.65
CA MET A 210 -9.53 0.06 -7.84
C MET A 210 -8.79 -0.49 -9.06
N HIS A 211 -7.60 -1.05 -8.85
CA HIS A 211 -6.66 -1.39 -9.92
C HIS A 211 -6.23 -2.87 -9.94
N GLY A 212 -6.53 -3.61 -8.88
CA GLY A 212 -6.16 -5.01 -8.72
C GLY A 212 -7.33 -5.95 -8.96
N GLY A 213 -7.55 -6.85 -8.01
CA GLY A 213 -8.64 -7.82 -8.05
C GLY A 213 -9.21 -8.12 -6.67
N VAL A 214 -10.40 -8.73 -6.66
CA VAL A 214 -11.15 -9.06 -5.44
C VAL A 214 -10.31 -9.85 -4.44
N GLU A 215 -9.52 -10.82 -4.90
CA GLU A 215 -8.67 -11.65 -4.03
C GLU A 215 -7.53 -10.86 -3.40
N ALA A 216 -6.87 -9.99 -4.16
CA ALA A 216 -5.82 -9.13 -3.62
C ALA A 216 -6.40 -8.14 -2.58
N TYR A 217 -7.55 -7.53 -2.88
CA TYR A 217 -8.28 -6.70 -1.92
C TYR A 217 -8.59 -7.46 -0.64
N ARG A 218 -9.13 -8.69 -0.74
CA ARG A 218 -9.47 -9.53 0.41
C ARG A 218 -8.27 -9.85 1.29
N ILE A 219 -7.10 -10.12 0.70
CA ILE A 219 -5.87 -10.38 1.46
C ILE A 219 -5.48 -9.15 2.28
N HIS A 220 -5.46 -7.96 1.67
CA HIS A 220 -5.12 -6.73 2.40
C HIS A 220 -6.17 -6.36 3.45
N MET A 221 -7.47 -6.52 3.15
CA MET A 221 -8.53 -6.27 4.13
C MET A 221 -8.57 -7.27 5.27
N GLN A 222 -8.24 -8.54 5.02
CA GLN A 222 -8.09 -9.54 6.08
C GLN A 222 -6.95 -9.15 7.01
N GLY A 223 -5.77 -8.85 6.48
CA GLY A 223 -4.64 -8.42 7.30
C GLY A 223 -4.92 -7.11 8.05
N LEU A 224 -5.60 -6.14 7.41
CA LEU A 224 -6.05 -4.91 8.07
C LEU A 224 -6.97 -5.20 9.25
N TYR A 225 -7.93 -6.10 9.07
CA TYR A 225 -8.85 -6.51 10.13
C TYR A 225 -8.08 -7.12 11.30
N ASP A 226 -7.15 -8.03 11.03
CA ASP A 226 -6.35 -8.69 12.08
C ASP A 226 -5.49 -7.67 12.86
N MET A 227 -4.90 -6.69 12.18
CA MET A 227 -4.16 -5.59 12.84
C MET A 227 -5.05 -4.71 13.72
N VAL A 228 -6.26 -4.39 13.26
CA VAL A 228 -7.23 -3.59 14.03
C VAL A 228 -7.69 -4.35 15.28
N GLU A 229 -7.93 -5.66 15.17
CA GLU A 229 -8.31 -6.49 16.31
C GLU A 229 -7.18 -6.59 17.34
N GLN A 230 -5.92 -6.70 16.90
CA GLN A 230 -4.75 -6.66 17.80
C GLN A 230 -4.63 -5.32 18.54
N ARG A 231 -5.06 -4.23 17.91
CA ARG A 231 -5.16 -2.91 18.54
C ARG A 231 -6.38 -2.76 19.45
N HIS A 232 -7.23 -3.78 19.60
CA HIS A 232 -8.50 -3.74 20.34
C HIS A 232 -9.60 -2.89 19.69
N GLY A 233 -9.61 -2.82 18.36
CA GLY A 233 -10.72 -2.31 17.55
C GLY A 233 -10.49 -0.93 16.94
N LEU A 234 -11.44 -0.49 16.12
CA LEU A 234 -11.33 0.75 15.34
C LEU A 234 -11.31 2.03 16.19
N ASN A 235 -11.92 2.01 17.37
CA ASN A 235 -12.15 3.23 18.17
C ASN A 235 -10.89 3.73 18.91
N VAL A 236 -9.85 2.91 18.97
CA VAL A 236 -8.58 3.21 19.66
C VAL A 236 -7.45 3.57 18.69
N LEU A 237 -7.75 3.62 17.39
CA LEU A 237 -6.83 4.11 16.38
C LEU A 237 -6.62 5.62 16.52
N GLY A 238 -5.45 6.10 16.13
CA GLY A 238 -5.06 7.50 16.30
C GLY A 238 -5.69 8.47 15.29
N LEU A 239 -5.00 9.59 15.09
CA LEU A 239 -5.45 10.73 14.27
C LEU A 239 -6.83 11.26 14.68
N ASN A 240 -7.15 11.25 15.97
CA ASN A 240 -8.46 11.69 16.50
C ASN A 240 -9.64 11.02 15.76
N GLY A 241 -9.53 9.71 15.52
CA GLY A 241 -10.55 8.91 14.83
C GLY A 241 -10.63 9.14 13.31
N LEU A 242 -9.71 9.89 12.70
CA LEU A 242 -9.61 10.00 11.24
C LEU A 242 -9.24 8.66 10.61
N LEU A 243 -8.30 7.90 11.21
CA LEU A 243 -7.87 6.62 10.66
C LEU A 243 -9.03 5.62 10.59
N ARG A 244 -9.85 5.53 11.65
CA ARG A 244 -11.11 4.77 11.63
C ARG A 244 -12.02 5.17 10.46
N ARG A 245 -12.23 6.49 10.26
CA ARG A 245 -13.06 7.00 9.16
C ARG A 245 -12.49 6.63 7.79
N ILE A 246 -11.17 6.70 7.62
CA ILE A 246 -10.49 6.27 6.38
C ILE A 246 -10.75 4.78 6.10
N ILE A 247 -10.60 3.91 7.11
CA ILE A 247 -10.84 2.46 6.96
C ILE A 247 -12.30 2.19 6.56
N ILE A 248 -13.25 2.83 7.25
CA ILE A 248 -14.69 2.68 6.95
C ILE A 248 -15.02 3.19 5.54
N TRP A 249 -14.42 4.33 5.13
CA TRP A 249 -14.57 4.87 3.78
C TRP A 249 -14.10 3.87 2.73
N ILE A 250 -12.93 3.25 2.94
CA ILE A 250 -12.37 2.25 2.03
C ILE A 250 -13.26 1.00 1.98
N ASP A 251 -13.69 0.48 3.13
CA ASP A 251 -14.54 -0.71 3.22
C ASP A 251 -15.88 -0.53 2.50
N ILE A 252 -16.57 0.60 2.73
CA ILE A 252 -17.86 0.89 2.08
C ILE A 252 -17.71 0.97 0.57
N ASN A 253 -16.75 1.77 0.10
CA ASN A 253 -16.60 2.02 -1.34
C ASN A 253 -16.05 0.80 -2.08
N SER A 254 -15.08 0.10 -1.49
CA SER A 254 -14.49 -1.09 -2.12
C SER A 254 -15.47 -2.25 -2.15
N SER A 255 -16.24 -2.48 -1.08
CA SER A 255 -17.27 -3.53 -1.07
C SER A 255 -18.37 -3.27 -2.08
N PHE A 256 -18.78 -2.01 -2.26
CA PHE A 256 -19.71 -1.64 -3.32
C PHE A 256 -19.10 -1.81 -4.71
N LEU A 257 -17.88 -1.31 -4.94
CA LEU A 257 -17.18 -1.43 -6.23
C LEU A 257 -17.00 -2.89 -6.66
N LEU A 258 -16.60 -3.75 -5.73
CA LEU A 258 -16.29 -5.14 -5.98
C LEU A 258 -17.51 -6.07 -5.84
N GLN A 259 -18.68 -5.55 -5.47
CA GLN A 259 -19.91 -6.32 -5.22
C GLN A 259 -19.72 -7.47 -4.23
N ILE A 260 -19.05 -7.17 -3.11
CA ILE A 260 -18.79 -8.11 -2.00
C ILE A 260 -19.30 -7.55 -0.68
N PRO A 261 -19.53 -8.41 0.34
CA PRO A 261 -19.88 -7.92 1.67
C PRO A 261 -18.79 -7.01 2.26
N ARG A 262 -19.22 -6.11 3.15
CA ARG A 262 -18.32 -5.29 3.96
C ARG A 262 -17.54 -6.13 4.97
N ARG A 263 -16.30 -5.73 5.22
CA ARG A 263 -15.45 -6.34 6.24
C ARG A 263 -15.81 -5.90 7.65
N PHE A 264 -16.28 -4.65 7.79
CA PHE A 264 -16.71 -4.08 9.08
C PHE A 264 -18.23 -3.80 9.05
N PRO A 265 -19.09 -4.83 9.05
CA PRO A 265 -20.54 -4.64 9.04
C PRO A 265 -20.98 -3.92 10.33
N GLY A 266 -21.84 -2.91 10.21
CA GLY A 266 -22.34 -2.11 11.34
C GLY A 266 -21.45 -0.93 11.75
N GLU A 267 -20.25 -0.80 11.17
CA GLU A 267 -19.39 0.36 11.40
C GLU A 267 -19.71 1.49 10.41
N TYR A 268 -19.87 2.71 10.92
CA TYR A 268 -20.22 3.91 10.16
C TYR A 268 -19.35 5.11 10.57
N PHE A 269 -19.34 6.18 9.78
CA PHE A 269 -18.55 7.39 10.06
C PHE A 269 -18.89 8.04 11.41
N THR A 270 -20.13 7.86 11.89
CA THR A 270 -20.56 8.28 13.22
C THR A 270 -21.00 7.07 14.04
N ASN A 271 -20.80 7.14 15.35
CA ASN A 271 -21.18 6.07 16.28
C ASN A 271 -22.71 5.91 16.43
N ARG A 272 -23.51 6.81 15.85
CA ARG A 272 -24.98 6.79 15.95
C ARG A 272 -25.65 5.94 14.87
N GLY A 273 -24.87 5.30 13.98
CA GLY A 273 -25.40 4.54 12.86
C GLY A 273 -25.99 5.44 11.78
N GLY A 274 -26.08 4.92 10.55
CA GLY A 274 -26.70 5.61 9.43
C GLY A 274 -26.39 4.91 8.11
N SER A 275 -27.33 4.93 7.17
CA SER A 275 -27.03 4.47 5.81
C SER A 275 -26.03 5.43 5.19
N VAL A 276 -24.81 4.95 4.95
CA VAL A 276 -23.81 5.68 4.18
C VAL A 276 -23.87 5.14 2.76
N GLU A 277 -24.22 6.02 1.83
CA GLU A 277 -24.19 5.70 0.41
C GLU A 277 -22.74 5.66 -0.08
N PRO A 278 -22.33 4.63 -0.84
CA PRO A 278 -21.04 4.60 -1.50
C PRO A 278 -20.85 5.83 -2.41
N ASN A 279 -19.64 6.38 -2.44
CA ASN A 279 -19.27 7.52 -3.28
C ASN A 279 -18.11 7.13 -4.18
N LEU A 280 -18.43 6.43 -5.28
CA LEU A 280 -17.43 5.90 -6.21
C LEU A 280 -16.66 6.99 -6.95
N GLU A 281 -17.29 8.13 -7.25
CA GLU A 281 -16.63 9.24 -7.94
C GLU A 281 -15.42 9.73 -7.14
N ARG A 282 -15.62 10.02 -5.85
CA ARG A 282 -14.53 10.45 -4.95
C ARG A 282 -13.57 9.32 -4.57
N PHE A 283 -13.98 8.06 -4.74
CA PHE A 283 -13.13 6.92 -4.41
C PHE A 283 -12.13 6.60 -5.52
N ILE A 284 -12.59 6.56 -6.77
CA ILE A 284 -11.78 6.17 -7.94
C ILE A 284 -11.03 7.36 -8.53
N ALA A 285 -11.66 8.54 -8.55
CA ALA A 285 -11.12 9.73 -9.20
C ALA A 285 -11.56 11.03 -8.49
N PRO A 286 -11.08 11.29 -7.27
CA PRO A 286 -11.19 12.61 -6.64
C PRO A 286 -10.43 13.69 -7.41
#